data_AF-A0A5C5XJV7-F1
#
_entry.id   AF-A0A5C5XJV7-F1
#
_cell.length_a   1.000
_cell.length_b   1.000
_cell.length_c   1.000
_cell.angle_alpha   90.00
_cell.angle_beta   90.00
_cell.angle_gamma   90.00
#
_symmetry.space_group_name_H-M   'P 1'
#
loop_
_entity.id
_entity.type
_entity.pdbx_description
1 polymer ?
#
loop_
_entity_poly.entity_id
_entity_poly.type
_entity_poly.pdbx_seq_one_letter_code
_entity_poly.pdbx_strand_id
1 'polypeptide(L)'
;MWGLSEWMSAADVVSRQILDRAGYAGGAVDAAVLTRRLGFDIVYDRQQASRGRLKQFGRRRSIFIKPDQRSERIHWAICHELGECFAHHVFQYVGAQPDESGPGMREQVANFLAARLLLPGQTFFEKAHNCRESLPVLKTCFHTASHELIALRLLDQEASRCLTIVDQGRITKRRANHFACERSFLPIEQKCWQTSHEQCRDLERTDEDLRIHCWAIHEPHWKREIVMTMPVNEYQSDRRAEIHSLESST
;
A
#
# COMPACT_ATOMS: atom_id res chain seq x y z
N MET A 1 -20.83 -0.67 14.93
CA MET A 1 -20.10 -1.59 14.03
C MET A 1 -19.13 -0.73 13.25
N TRP A 2 -17.83 -0.92 13.44
CA TRP A 2 -16.83 -0.03 12.89
C TRP A 2 -16.65 -0.19 11.38
N GLY A 3 -16.51 0.93 10.68
CA GLY A 3 -16.23 0.95 9.25
C GLY A 3 -14.77 0.60 8.95
N LEU A 4 -14.49 0.09 7.74
CA LEU A 4 -13.12 -0.19 7.30
C LEU A 4 -12.22 1.05 7.37
N SER A 5 -12.78 2.22 7.03
CA SER A 5 -12.11 3.52 7.07
C SER A 5 -11.67 3.91 8.48
N GLU A 6 -12.42 3.56 9.52
CA GLU A 6 -12.08 3.87 10.91
C GLU A 6 -10.83 3.08 11.36
N TRP A 7 -10.78 1.78 11.04
CA TRP A 7 -9.60 0.94 11.29
C TRP A 7 -8.37 1.43 10.53
N MET A 8 -8.56 1.84 9.28
CA MET A 8 -7.51 2.38 8.43
C MET A 8 -6.95 3.69 8.99
N SER A 9 -7.83 4.62 9.40
CA SER A 9 -7.45 5.89 10.02
C SER A 9 -6.72 5.67 11.36
N ALA A 10 -7.22 4.77 12.19
CA ALA A 10 -6.58 4.41 13.45
C ALA A 10 -5.20 3.79 13.24
N ALA A 11 -5.05 2.91 12.23
CA ALA A 11 -3.76 2.36 11.87
C ALA A 11 -2.80 3.45 11.35
N ASP A 12 -3.29 4.49 10.66
CA ASP A 12 -2.46 5.61 10.22
C ASP A 12 -1.90 6.38 11.43
N VAL A 13 -2.75 6.66 12.43
CA VAL A 13 -2.32 7.31 13.68
C VAL A 13 -1.29 6.47 14.43
N VAL A 14 -1.57 5.19 14.64
CA VAL A 14 -0.65 4.30 15.37
C VAL A 14 0.66 4.11 14.62
N SER A 15 0.64 4.00 13.28
CA SER A 15 1.86 3.90 12.48
C SER A 15 2.75 5.13 12.63
N ARG A 16 2.16 6.33 12.67
CA ARG A 16 2.89 7.58 12.90
C ARG A 16 3.56 7.59 14.27
N GLN A 17 2.84 7.21 15.32
CA GLN A 17 3.39 7.11 16.67
C GLN A 17 4.56 6.13 16.76
N ILE A 18 4.48 4.99 16.06
CA ILE A 18 5.56 4.00 16.00
C ILE A 18 6.80 4.60 15.31
N LEU A 19 6.60 5.27 14.17
CA LEU A 19 7.68 5.91 13.41
C LEU A 19 8.33 7.05 14.19
N ASP A 20 7.54 7.90 14.84
CA ASP A 20 7.99 9.01 15.68
C ASP A 20 8.83 8.49 16.86
N ARG A 21 8.35 7.44 17.55
CA ARG A 21 9.10 6.79 18.64
C ARG A 21 10.44 6.21 18.18
N ALA A 22 10.51 5.75 16.92
CA ALA A 22 11.73 5.27 16.32
C ALA A 22 12.61 6.39 15.70
N GLY A 23 12.21 7.67 15.83
CA GLY A 23 12.93 8.81 15.27
C GLY A 23 13.04 8.73 13.75
N TYR A 24 12.00 8.27 13.07
CA TYR A 24 11.96 8.15 11.62
C TYR A 24 11.42 9.45 11.00
N ALA A 25 12.24 10.12 10.17
CA ALA A 25 11.92 11.47 9.67
C ALA A 25 11.38 11.53 8.23
N GLY A 26 11.34 10.42 7.49
CA GLY A 26 10.74 10.35 6.15
C GLY A 26 11.47 9.40 5.17
N GLY A 27 10.88 9.22 3.99
CA GLY A 27 11.39 8.35 2.92
C GLY A 27 11.03 6.86 3.06
N ALA A 28 11.68 6.01 2.27
CA ALA A 28 11.50 4.56 2.31
C ALA A 28 11.88 3.97 3.67
N VAL A 29 10.93 3.37 4.39
CA VAL A 29 11.19 2.77 5.71
C VAL A 29 11.97 1.47 5.57
N ASP A 30 13.18 1.45 6.12
CA ASP A 30 13.90 0.21 6.40
C ASP A 30 13.30 -0.45 7.66
N ALA A 31 12.48 -1.47 7.43
CA ALA A 31 11.83 -2.22 8.50
C ALA A 31 12.82 -2.79 9.53
N ALA A 32 14.02 -3.22 9.13
CA ALA A 32 14.99 -3.79 10.05
C ALA A 32 15.66 -2.73 10.95
N VAL A 33 15.88 -1.53 10.41
CA VAL A 33 16.33 -0.37 11.21
C VAL A 33 15.21 0.05 12.16
N LEU A 34 13.97 0.18 11.67
CA LEU A 34 12.80 0.52 12.48
C LEU A 34 12.66 -0.42 13.68
N THR A 35 12.64 -1.74 13.45
CA THR A 35 12.51 -2.76 14.49
C THR A 35 13.59 -2.67 15.55
N ARG A 36 14.86 -2.48 15.15
CA ARG A 36 15.97 -2.34 16.09
C ARG A 36 15.85 -1.08 16.95
N ARG A 37 15.43 0.05 16.37
CA ARG A 37 15.20 1.30 17.12
C ARG A 37 14.06 1.17 18.13
N LEU A 38 13.09 0.30 17.88
CA LEU A 38 12.03 -0.04 18.82
C LEU A 38 12.49 -1.04 19.91
N GLY A 39 13.73 -1.51 19.87
CA GLY A 39 14.30 -2.44 20.86
C GLY A 39 13.96 -3.90 20.64
N PHE A 40 13.59 -4.29 19.42
CA PHE A 40 13.32 -5.68 19.05
C PHE A 40 14.53 -6.29 18.35
N ASP A 41 14.78 -7.58 18.62
CA ASP A 41 15.76 -8.36 17.88
C ASP A 41 15.14 -8.89 16.58
N ILE A 42 15.94 -9.01 15.52
CA ILE A 42 15.55 -9.72 14.29
C ILE A 42 16.42 -10.97 14.15
N VAL A 43 15.78 -12.11 13.98
CA VAL A 43 16.44 -13.40 13.80
C VAL A 43 16.04 -14.01 12.47
N TYR A 44 17.00 -14.29 11.61
CA TYR A 44 16.73 -15.00 10.36
C TYR A 44 16.71 -16.51 10.61
N ASP A 45 15.55 -17.13 10.39
CA ASP A 45 15.31 -18.54 10.60
C ASP A 45 14.81 -19.16 9.28
N ARG A 46 15.65 -19.97 8.63
CA ARG A 46 15.31 -20.65 7.37
C ARG A 46 14.35 -21.82 7.56
N GLN A 47 14.29 -22.41 8.75
CA GLN A 47 13.56 -23.63 9.02
C GLN A 47 12.09 -23.38 9.40
N GLN A 48 11.73 -22.13 9.72
CA GLN A 48 10.35 -21.82 10.04
C GLN A 48 9.38 -21.99 8.84
N ALA A 49 8.14 -22.34 9.16
CA ALA A 49 7.08 -22.56 8.19
C ALA A 49 6.51 -21.23 7.64
N SER A 50 6.23 -20.27 8.51
CA SER A 50 5.67 -18.96 8.17
C SER A 50 6.75 -17.98 7.65
N ARG A 51 6.32 -16.84 7.10
CA ARG A 51 7.24 -15.78 6.65
C ARG A 51 7.84 -14.98 7.81
N GLY A 52 7.04 -14.79 8.85
CA GLY A 52 7.40 -14.12 10.08
C GLY A 52 6.79 -14.83 11.29
N ARG A 53 7.35 -14.54 12.47
CA ARG A 53 6.66 -14.74 13.76
C ARG A 53 7.29 -13.86 14.84
N LEU A 54 6.46 -13.25 15.66
CA LEU A 54 6.87 -12.60 16.90
C LEU A 54 6.99 -13.62 18.05
N LYS A 55 8.10 -13.56 18.80
CA LYS A 55 8.28 -14.33 20.04
C LYS A 55 8.82 -13.43 21.15
N GLN A 56 8.42 -13.75 22.37
CA GLN A 56 8.91 -13.07 23.57
C GLN A 56 9.74 -14.05 24.40
N PHE A 57 10.97 -13.65 24.74
CA PHE A 57 11.87 -14.37 25.63
C PHE A 57 12.17 -13.49 26.84
N GLY A 58 11.51 -13.78 27.96
CA GLY A 58 11.56 -12.92 29.15
C GLY A 58 11.05 -11.52 28.83
N ARG A 59 11.91 -10.50 28.96
CA ARG A 59 11.59 -9.10 28.65
C ARG A 59 11.91 -8.68 27.21
N ARG A 60 12.60 -9.52 26.43
CA ARG A 60 12.97 -9.21 25.05
C ARG A 60 11.94 -9.75 24.08
N ARG A 61 11.62 -8.96 23.05
CA ARG A 61 10.78 -9.37 21.92
C ARG A 61 11.67 -9.53 20.70
N SER A 62 11.49 -10.62 19.99
CA SER A 62 12.29 -10.98 18.82
C SER A 62 11.35 -11.34 17.68
N ILE A 63 11.63 -10.81 16.49
CA ILE A 63 10.93 -11.11 15.25
C ILE A 63 11.77 -12.11 14.47
N PHE A 64 11.22 -13.29 14.22
CA PHE A 64 11.86 -14.31 13.38
C PHE A 64 11.38 -14.14 11.96
N ILE A 65 12.29 -14.08 10.99
CA ILE A 65 11.97 -13.86 9.58
C ILE A 65 12.56 -14.97 8.72
N LYS A 66 11.76 -15.50 7.82
CA LYS A 66 12.22 -16.46 6.84
C LYS A 66 12.94 -15.69 5.73
N PRO A 67 14.22 -15.99 5.43
CA PRO A 67 14.90 -15.33 4.33
C PRO A 67 14.13 -15.49 3.02
N ASP A 68 14.03 -14.39 2.25
CA ASP A 68 13.43 -14.35 0.92
C ASP A 68 14.40 -13.61 -0.02
N GLN A 69 14.39 -13.98 -1.30
CA GLN A 69 15.24 -13.32 -2.30
C GLN A 69 14.75 -11.90 -2.62
N ARG A 70 13.45 -11.63 -2.44
CA ARG A 70 12.86 -10.30 -2.62
C ARG A 70 12.89 -9.56 -1.30
N SER A 71 13.77 -8.57 -1.18
CA SER A 71 13.93 -7.74 0.03
C SER A 71 12.62 -7.12 0.51
N GLU A 72 11.75 -6.69 -0.42
CA GLU A 72 10.42 -6.16 -0.11
C GLU A 72 9.56 -7.12 0.73
N ARG A 73 9.68 -8.43 0.51
CA ARG A 73 8.93 -9.44 1.28
C ARG A 73 9.48 -9.59 2.69
N ILE A 74 10.78 -9.39 2.88
CA ILE A 74 11.41 -9.34 4.20
C ILE A 74 10.89 -8.11 4.95
N HIS A 75 10.90 -6.94 4.32
CA HIS A 75 10.37 -5.71 4.92
C HIS A 75 8.89 -5.84 5.27
N TRP A 76 8.07 -6.39 4.36
CA TRP A 76 6.67 -6.70 4.63
C TRP A 76 6.50 -7.61 5.83
N ALA A 77 7.21 -8.73 5.89
CA ALA A 77 7.11 -9.68 6.99
C ALA A 77 7.47 -9.03 8.33
N ILE A 78 8.54 -8.23 8.38
CA ILE A 78 8.93 -7.52 9.61
C ILE A 78 7.84 -6.52 10.03
N CYS A 79 7.35 -5.69 9.10
CA CYS A 79 6.32 -4.69 9.40
C CYS A 79 4.98 -5.32 9.77
N HIS A 80 4.64 -6.49 9.21
CA HIS A 80 3.48 -7.29 9.59
C HIS A 80 3.59 -7.78 11.03
N GLU A 81 4.73 -8.35 11.43
CA GLU A 81 4.93 -8.80 12.82
C GLU A 81 4.96 -7.63 13.83
N LEU A 82 5.48 -6.46 13.43
CA LEU A 82 5.30 -5.23 14.20
C LEU A 82 3.82 -4.85 14.28
N GLY A 83 3.09 -4.93 13.18
CA GLY A 83 1.64 -4.70 13.12
C GLY A 83 0.90 -5.60 14.11
N GLU A 84 1.19 -6.90 14.12
CA GLU A 84 0.65 -7.88 15.07
C GLU A 84 0.97 -7.52 16.54
N CYS A 85 2.17 -7.00 16.79
CA CYS A 85 2.60 -6.57 18.11
C CYS A 85 1.83 -5.32 18.58
N PHE A 86 1.57 -4.37 17.69
CA PHE A 86 0.97 -3.08 18.00
C PHE A 86 -0.53 -3.00 17.69
N ALA A 87 -1.14 -4.08 17.21
CA ALA A 87 -2.56 -4.11 16.84
C ALA A 87 -3.46 -3.64 17.98
N HIS A 88 -3.16 -4.01 19.23
CA HIS A 88 -3.90 -3.57 20.43
C HIS A 88 -4.00 -2.04 20.58
N HIS A 89 -3.02 -1.26 20.13
CA HIS A 89 -3.11 0.20 20.12
C HIS A 89 -4.17 0.70 19.12
N VAL A 90 -4.33 0.01 17.99
CA VAL A 90 -5.36 0.34 16.99
C VAL A 90 -6.75 0.01 17.55
N PHE A 91 -6.91 -1.15 18.18
CA PHE A 91 -8.15 -1.51 18.88
C PHE A 91 -8.52 -0.47 19.94
N GLN A 92 -7.57 -0.06 20.77
CA GLN A 92 -7.76 0.99 21.77
C GLN A 92 -8.17 2.32 21.15
N TYR A 93 -7.54 2.72 20.04
CA TYR A 93 -7.86 3.96 19.36
C TYR A 93 -9.29 3.98 18.80
N VAL A 94 -9.75 2.84 18.25
CA VAL A 94 -11.10 2.66 17.71
C VAL A 94 -12.15 2.45 18.82
N GLY A 95 -11.70 2.20 20.06
CA GLY A 95 -12.58 1.90 21.20
C GLY A 95 -13.19 0.49 21.15
N ALA A 96 -12.57 -0.43 20.39
CA ALA A 96 -13.02 -1.80 20.26
C ALA A 96 -12.36 -2.71 21.29
N GLN A 97 -13.13 -3.60 21.91
CA GLN A 97 -12.53 -4.67 22.70
C GLN A 97 -12.01 -5.80 21.79
N PRO A 98 -10.87 -6.44 22.11
CA PRO A 98 -10.32 -7.51 21.27
C PRO A 98 -11.24 -8.72 21.08
N ASP A 99 -12.11 -9.01 22.05
CA ASP A 99 -13.11 -10.08 22.04
C ASP A 99 -14.37 -9.73 21.24
N GLU A 100 -14.68 -8.44 21.10
CA GLU A 100 -15.76 -7.94 20.24
C GLU A 100 -15.38 -7.94 18.74
N SER A 101 -14.08 -8.11 18.47
CA SER A 101 -13.52 -8.08 17.13
C SER A 101 -13.50 -9.48 16.52
N GLY A 102 -14.10 -9.64 15.34
CA GLY A 102 -14.17 -10.96 14.68
C GLY A 102 -12.80 -11.63 14.47
N PRO A 103 -12.74 -12.95 14.31
CA PRO A 103 -11.51 -13.76 14.41
C PRO A 103 -10.42 -13.46 13.36
N GLY A 104 -10.66 -12.58 12.39
CA GLY A 104 -9.66 -12.12 11.40
C GLY A 104 -9.26 -10.65 11.51
N MET A 105 -9.87 -9.88 12.42
CA MET A 105 -9.65 -8.42 12.47
C MET A 105 -8.22 -8.07 12.87
N ARG A 106 -7.63 -8.83 13.78
CA ARG A 106 -6.25 -8.60 14.21
C ARG A 106 -5.24 -8.71 13.07
N GLU A 107 -5.35 -9.79 12.28
CA GLU A 107 -4.56 -10.00 11.07
C GLU A 107 -4.78 -8.86 10.06
N GLN A 108 -6.02 -8.41 9.90
CA GLN A 108 -6.34 -7.27 9.04
C GLN A 108 -5.70 -5.96 9.52
N VAL A 109 -5.75 -5.69 10.82
CA VAL A 109 -5.08 -4.54 11.46
C VAL A 109 -3.57 -4.62 11.30
N ALA A 110 -2.97 -5.81 11.44
CA ALA A 110 -1.55 -6.00 11.21
C ALA A 110 -1.17 -5.69 9.76
N ASN A 111 -1.98 -6.12 8.79
CA ASN A 111 -1.81 -5.77 7.38
C ASN A 111 -1.94 -4.24 7.14
N PHE A 112 -2.89 -3.57 7.79
CA PHE A 112 -3.02 -2.11 7.70
C PHE A 112 -1.79 -1.39 8.25
N LEU A 113 -1.35 -1.77 9.46
CA LEU A 113 -0.16 -1.21 10.08
C LEU A 113 1.08 -1.48 9.22
N ALA A 114 1.25 -2.68 8.70
CA ALA A 114 2.39 -3.02 7.86
C ALA A 114 2.49 -2.11 6.62
N ALA A 115 1.37 -1.93 5.91
CA ALA A 115 1.30 -1.04 4.76
C ALA A 115 1.66 0.41 5.13
N ARG A 116 1.18 0.89 6.27
CA ARG A 116 1.36 2.28 6.74
C ARG A 116 2.74 2.54 7.32
N LEU A 117 3.39 1.52 7.89
CA LEU A 117 4.79 1.61 8.30
C LEU A 117 5.71 1.68 7.08
N LEU A 118 5.44 0.91 6.02
CA LEU A 118 6.26 0.96 4.80
C LEU A 118 5.98 2.19 3.93
N LEU A 119 4.73 2.67 3.95
CA LEU A 119 4.24 3.82 3.17
C LEU A 119 3.53 4.82 4.11
N PRO A 120 4.30 5.61 4.90
CA PRO A 120 3.75 6.54 5.88
C PRO A 120 2.85 7.56 5.22
N GLY A 121 1.58 7.66 5.68
CA GLY A 121 0.51 8.36 4.96
C GLY A 121 0.88 9.74 4.45
N GLN A 122 1.25 10.67 5.33
CA GLN A 122 1.58 12.05 4.95
C GLN A 122 2.70 12.09 3.89
N THR A 123 3.86 11.51 4.19
CA THR A 123 5.01 11.54 3.27
C THR A 123 4.72 10.80 1.96
N PHE A 124 3.98 9.70 2.01
CA PHE A 124 3.62 8.90 0.84
C PHE A 124 2.69 9.68 -0.10
N PHE A 125 1.58 10.22 0.41
CA PHE A 125 0.61 10.92 -0.43
C PHE A 125 1.12 12.27 -0.91
N GLU A 126 1.92 12.99 -0.12
CA GLU A 126 2.62 14.18 -0.60
C GLU A 126 3.54 13.85 -1.78
N LYS A 127 4.29 12.73 -1.72
CA LYS A 127 5.12 12.30 -2.84
C LYS A 127 4.30 11.83 -4.03
N ALA A 128 3.23 11.06 -3.81
CA ALA A 128 2.33 10.63 -4.87
C ALA A 128 1.73 11.83 -5.62
N HIS A 129 1.26 12.84 -4.90
CA HIS A 129 0.78 14.08 -5.50
C HIS A 129 1.87 14.77 -6.34
N ASN A 130 3.05 14.99 -5.76
CA ASN A 130 4.16 15.68 -6.42
C ASN A 130 4.66 14.96 -7.70
N CYS A 131 4.60 13.63 -7.74
CA CYS A 131 5.00 12.85 -8.91
C CYS A 131 3.82 12.40 -9.79
N ARG A 132 2.63 13.00 -9.62
CA ARG A 132 1.41 12.66 -10.37
C ARG A 132 1.12 11.16 -10.36
N GLU A 133 1.31 10.54 -9.21
CA GLU A 133 1.05 9.12 -8.94
C GLU A 133 1.84 8.15 -9.84
N SER A 134 2.97 8.60 -10.41
CA SER A 134 3.86 7.76 -11.20
C SER A 134 4.41 6.61 -10.36
N LEU A 135 3.93 5.39 -10.61
CA LEU A 135 4.34 4.19 -9.88
C LEU A 135 5.85 3.92 -9.93
N PRO A 136 6.57 4.07 -11.06
CA PRO A 136 8.03 3.93 -11.09
C PRO A 136 8.77 4.96 -10.22
N VAL A 137 8.27 6.20 -10.19
CA VAL A 137 8.87 7.26 -9.35
C VAL A 137 8.62 6.96 -7.87
N LEU A 138 7.39 6.59 -7.51
CA LEU A 138 7.04 6.16 -6.15
C LEU A 138 7.86 4.95 -5.71
N LYS A 139 8.06 3.97 -6.60
CA LYS A 139 8.89 2.80 -6.32
C LYS A 139 10.33 3.20 -5.99
N THR A 140 10.88 4.21 -6.65
CA THR A 140 12.21 4.74 -6.34
C THR A 140 12.23 5.39 -4.95
N CYS A 141 11.21 6.17 -4.61
CA CYS A 141 11.11 6.84 -3.30
C CYS A 141 10.83 5.88 -2.14
N PHE A 142 10.13 4.77 -2.40
CA PHE A 142 9.67 3.78 -1.43
C PHE A 142 10.18 2.38 -1.79
N HIS A 143 11.50 2.27 -2.02
CA HIS A 143 12.12 1.06 -2.58
C HIS A 143 12.00 -0.19 -1.68
N THR A 144 11.65 -0.04 -0.41
CA THR A 144 11.40 -1.16 0.52
C THR A 144 9.99 -1.76 0.39
N ALA A 145 9.06 -1.06 -0.28
CA ALA A 145 7.71 -1.52 -0.57
C ALA A 145 7.59 -2.03 -2.01
N SER A 146 6.82 -3.10 -2.23
CA SER A 146 6.57 -3.62 -3.59
C SER A 146 5.72 -2.66 -4.43
N HIS A 147 5.83 -2.76 -5.76
CA HIS A 147 4.96 -2.05 -6.69
C HIS A 147 3.47 -2.28 -6.39
N GLU A 148 3.10 -3.52 -6.07
CA GLU A 148 1.73 -3.88 -5.70
C GLU A 148 1.28 -3.15 -4.43
N LEU A 149 2.13 -3.12 -3.40
CA LEU A 149 1.79 -2.44 -2.14
C LEU A 149 1.63 -0.93 -2.35
N ILE A 150 2.55 -0.32 -3.10
CA ILE A 150 2.50 1.12 -3.44
C ILE A 150 1.20 1.43 -4.16
N ALA A 151 0.87 0.67 -5.20
CA ALA A 151 -0.31 0.91 -6.00
C ALA A 151 -1.60 0.66 -5.17
N LEU A 152 -1.63 -0.38 -4.34
CA LEU A 152 -2.77 -0.62 -3.43
C LEU A 152 -2.94 0.50 -2.41
N ARG A 153 -1.86 1.10 -1.91
CA ARG A 153 -1.92 2.21 -0.97
C ARG A 153 -2.50 3.48 -1.59
N LEU A 154 -2.43 3.65 -2.91
CA LEU A 154 -3.11 4.75 -3.61
C LEU A 154 -4.64 4.63 -3.51
N LEU A 155 -5.21 3.42 -3.30
CA LEU A 155 -6.65 3.23 -3.06
C LEU A 155 -7.14 3.89 -1.76
N ASP A 156 -6.23 4.27 -0.86
CA ASP A 156 -6.60 4.94 0.39
C ASP A 156 -6.88 6.44 0.18
N GLN A 157 -6.63 7.00 -1.02
CA GLN A 157 -7.02 8.37 -1.38
C GLN A 157 -8.51 8.45 -1.73
N GLU A 158 -9.07 9.66 -1.61
CA GLU A 158 -10.49 9.95 -1.87
C GLU A 158 -10.89 9.85 -3.36
N ALA A 159 -9.95 10.08 -4.27
CA ALA A 159 -10.24 9.96 -5.71
C ALA A 159 -10.61 8.52 -6.07
N SER A 160 -11.75 8.34 -6.74
CA SER A 160 -12.29 7.07 -7.19
C SER A 160 -11.32 6.38 -8.12
N ARG A 161 -10.97 5.14 -7.79
CA ARG A 161 -10.02 4.38 -8.59
C ARG A 161 -10.26 2.89 -8.49
N CYS A 162 -9.98 2.19 -9.58
CA CYS A 162 -9.92 0.73 -9.63
C CYS A 162 -8.51 0.30 -9.98
N LEU A 163 -7.98 -0.66 -9.25
CA LEU A 163 -6.67 -1.24 -9.47
C LEU A 163 -6.82 -2.73 -9.79
N THR A 164 -6.19 -3.15 -10.88
CA THR A 164 -6.12 -4.55 -11.31
C THR A 164 -4.68 -5.00 -11.37
N ILE A 165 -4.40 -6.14 -10.76
CA ILE A 165 -3.10 -6.80 -10.82
C ILE A 165 -3.27 -8.02 -11.71
N VAL A 166 -2.43 -8.08 -12.73
CA VAL A 166 -2.32 -9.20 -13.65
C VAL A 166 -0.97 -9.86 -13.40
N ASP A 167 -0.97 -11.14 -13.03
CA ASP A 167 0.26 -11.94 -12.94
C ASP A 167 0.21 -13.01 -14.02
N GLN A 168 1.28 -13.11 -14.82
CA GLN A 168 1.40 -14.12 -15.88
C GLN A 168 0.17 -14.18 -16.79
N GLY A 169 -0.36 -13.00 -17.15
CA GLY A 169 -1.53 -12.86 -18.02
C GLY A 169 -2.89 -13.18 -17.37
N ARG A 170 -2.94 -13.38 -16.05
CA ARG A 170 -4.19 -13.64 -15.31
C ARG A 170 -4.45 -12.58 -14.26
N ILE A 171 -5.68 -12.08 -14.19
CA ILE A 171 -6.09 -11.17 -13.10
C ILE A 171 -6.01 -11.94 -11.78
N THR A 172 -5.10 -11.53 -10.90
CA THR A 172 -4.93 -12.09 -9.55
C THR A 172 -5.61 -11.25 -8.48
N LYS A 173 -5.81 -9.96 -8.74
CA LYS A 173 -6.48 -9.03 -7.83
C LYS A 173 -7.16 -7.93 -8.61
N ARG A 174 -8.37 -7.54 -8.20
CA ARG A 174 -9.05 -6.34 -8.65
C ARG A 174 -9.78 -5.71 -7.48
N ARG A 175 -9.51 -4.44 -7.19
CA ARG A 175 -10.08 -3.70 -6.06
C ARG A 175 -10.35 -2.26 -6.44
N ALA A 176 -11.40 -1.69 -5.89
CA ALA A 176 -11.70 -0.27 -5.95
C ALA A 176 -11.96 0.26 -4.54
N ASN A 177 -11.85 1.57 -4.35
CA ASN A 177 -12.00 2.23 -3.05
C ASN A 177 -13.46 2.59 -2.72
N HIS A 178 -14.18 3.24 -3.65
CA HIS A 178 -15.52 3.79 -3.38
C HIS A 178 -16.66 3.07 -4.09
N PHE A 179 -16.37 2.03 -4.86
CA PHE A 179 -17.37 1.31 -5.64
C PHE A 179 -17.04 -0.17 -5.77
N ALA A 180 -18.05 -0.97 -6.11
CA ALA A 180 -17.85 -2.37 -6.46
C ALA A 180 -17.25 -2.45 -7.87
N CYS A 181 -16.20 -3.26 -8.03
CA CYS A 181 -15.61 -3.53 -9.33
C CYS A 181 -15.88 -4.98 -9.74
N GLU A 182 -16.35 -5.18 -10.98
CA GLU A 182 -16.42 -6.51 -11.58
C GLU A 182 -15.03 -7.13 -11.68
N ARG A 183 -14.95 -8.46 -11.78
CA ARG A 183 -13.67 -9.17 -11.85
C ARG A 183 -12.98 -9.06 -13.21
N SER A 184 -13.72 -8.74 -14.26
CA SER A 184 -13.24 -8.59 -15.64
C SER A 184 -12.77 -7.17 -15.93
N PHE A 185 -11.91 -7.06 -16.93
CA PHE A 185 -11.56 -5.77 -17.52
C PHE A 185 -12.74 -5.16 -18.27
N LEU A 186 -12.82 -3.84 -18.22
CA LEU A 186 -13.55 -3.04 -19.20
C LEU A 186 -12.82 -3.11 -20.56
N PRO A 187 -13.51 -2.88 -21.70
CA PRO A 187 -12.88 -2.94 -23.02
C PRO A 187 -11.67 -2.02 -23.18
N ILE A 188 -11.70 -0.81 -22.61
CA ILE A 188 -10.55 0.11 -22.66
C ILE A 188 -9.37 -0.37 -21.81
N GLU A 189 -9.65 -0.91 -20.62
CA GLU A 189 -8.62 -1.49 -19.75
C GLU A 189 -7.96 -2.68 -20.42
N GLN A 190 -8.76 -3.57 -21.04
CA GLN A 190 -8.26 -4.75 -21.75
C GLN A 190 -7.33 -4.35 -22.90
N LYS A 191 -7.74 -3.37 -23.72
CA LYS A 191 -6.90 -2.84 -24.81
C LYS A 191 -5.60 -2.23 -24.28
N CYS A 192 -5.68 -1.46 -23.19
CA CYS A 192 -4.51 -0.86 -22.56
C CYS A 192 -3.54 -1.93 -22.07
N TRP A 193 -4.05 -2.90 -21.30
CA TRP A 193 -3.27 -4.02 -20.77
C TRP A 193 -2.65 -4.87 -21.87
N GLN A 194 -3.41 -5.31 -22.88
CA GLN A 194 -2.88 -6.12 -23.99
C GLN A 194 -1.74 -5.42 -24.72
N THR A 195 -1.93 -4.13 -25.06
CA THR A 195 -0.90 -3.33 -25.73
C THR A 195 0.37 -3.23 -24.86
N SER A 196 0.21 -2.95 -23.57
CA SER A 196 1.34 -2.85 -22.63
C SER A 196 2.06 -4.19 -22.45
N HIS A 197 1.30 -5.29 -22.37
CA HIS A 197 1.83 -6.64 -22.23
C HIS A 197 2.65 -7.09 -23.44
N GLU A 198 2.14 -6.85 -24.65
CA GLU A 198 2.80 -7.18 -25.92
C GLU A 198 4.06 -6.35 -26.12
N GLN A 199 4.00 -5.05 -25.81
CA GLN A 199 5.11 -4.12 -26.02
C GLN A 199 6.11 -4.10 -24.87
N CYS A 200 5.82 -4.80 -23.76
CA CYS A 200 6.65 -4.85 -22.55
C CYS A 200 7.04 -3.46 -22.03
N ARG A 201 6.07 -2.53 -22.01
CA ARG A 201 6.28 -1.14 -21.55
C ARG A 201 5.04 -0.56 -20.89
N ASP A 202 5.25 0.46 -20.08
CA ASP A 202 4.18 1.26 -19.50
C ASP A 202 3.35 1.92 -20.60
N LEU A 203 2.04 2.03 -20.35
CA LEU A 203 1.11 2.65 -21.28
C LEU A 203 0.05 3.45 -20.53
N GLU A 204 -0.32 4.59 -21.10
CA GLU A 204 -1.47 5.37 -20.67
C GLU A 204 -2.48 5.43 -21.82
N ARG A 205 -3.77 5.29 -21.49
CA ARG A 205 -4.88 5.49 -22.42
C ARG A 205 -5.98 6.27 -21.72
N THR A 206 -6.63 7.16 -22.47
CA THR A 206 -7.74 7.97 -21.98
C THR A 206 -8.85 7.94 -23.01
N ASP A 207 -10.10 7.78 -22.57
CA ASP A 207 -11.30 8.06 -23.35
C ASP A 207 -12.09 9.23 -22.73
N GLU A 208 -13.37 9.37 -23.06
CA GLU A 208 -14.21 10.48 -22.58
C GLU A 208 -14.42 10.44 -21.07
N ASP A 209 -14.46 9.24 -20.47
CA ASP A 209 -14.86 9.03 -19.07
C ASP A 209 -13.71 8.55 -18.19
N LEU A 210 -12.76 7.79 -18.75
CA LEU A 210 -11.76 7.03 -18.01
C LEU A 210 -10.33 7.31 -18.48
N ARG A 211 -9.43 7.38 -17.51
CA ARG A 211 -7.98 7.38 -17.67
C ARG A 211 -7.42 6.08 -17.11
N ILE A 212 -6.67 5.36 -17.94
CA ILE A 212 -6.07 4.07 -17.63
C ILE A 212 -4.55 4.20 -17.67
N HIS A 213 -3.89 3.86 -16.58
CA HIS A 213 -2.45 3.63 -16.56
C HIS A 213 -2.19 2.14 -16.43
N CYS A 214 -1.31 1.60 -17.27
CA CYS A 214 -0.82 0.23 -17.18
C CYS A 214 0.69 0.29 -16.99
N TRP A 215 1.19 -0.22 -15.87
CA TRP A 215 2.62 -0.34 -15.60
C TRP A 215 3.08 -1.78 -15.82
N ALA A 216 4.09 -1.96 -16.67
CA ALA A 216 4.65 -3.26 -17.01
C ALA A 216 5.85 -3.56 -16.10
N ILE A 217 5.66 -4.44 -15.12
CA ILE A 217 6.68 -4.86 -14.14
C ILE A 217 7.17 -6.25 -14.57
N HIS A 218 8.10 -6.28 -15.51
CA HIS A 218 8.58 -7.51 -16.14
C HIS A 218 10.00 -7.86 -15.65
N GLU A 219 10.12 -9.03 -15.03
CA GLU A 219 11.38 -9.71 -14.70
C GLU A 219 11.60 -10.89 -15.67
N PRO A 220 12.84 -11.39 -15.87
CA PRO A 220 13.16 -12.41 -16.89
C PRO A 220 12.27 -13.68 -16.93
N HIS A 221 11.62 -14.03 -15.82
CA HIS A 221 10.72 -15.19 -15.72
C HIS A 221 9.36 -14.87 -15.10
N TRP A 222 9.05 -13.59 -14.92
CA TRP A 222 7.85 -13.16 -14.22
C TRP A 222 7.33 -11.85 -14.78
N LYS A 223 6.12 -11.90 -15.35
CA LYS A 223 5.42 -10.70 -15.82
C LYS A 223 4.30 -10.35 -14.86
N ARG A 224 4.32 -9.11 -14.40
CA ARG A 224 3.21 -8.47 -13.70
C ARG A 224 2.83 -7.19 -14.42
N GLU A 225 1.54 -6.95 -14.58
CA GLU A 225 1.01 -5.65 -14.93
C GLU A 225 0.14 -5.12 -13.80
N ILE A 226 0.26 -3.82 -13.52
CA ILE A 226 -0.64 -3.11 -12.62
C ILE A 226 -1.40 -2.10 -13.46
N VAL A 227 -2.72 -2.27 -13.52
CA VAL A 227 -3.64 -1.39 -14.26
C VAL A 227 -4.39 -0.53 -13.25
N MET A 228 -4.27 0.78 -13.34
CA MET A 228 -5.03 1.75 -12.57
C MET A 228 -6.00 2.50 -13.48
N THR A 229 -7.28 2.44 -13.13
CA THR A 229 -8.39 3.08 -13.82
C THR A 229 -8.95 4.17 -12.94
N MET A 230 -9.09 5.38 -13.48
CA MET A 230 -9.61 6.56 -12.80
C MET A 230 -10.61 7.28 -13.71
N PRO A 231 -11.63 7.96 -13.17
CA PRO A 231 -12.46 8.86 -13.95
C PRO A 231 -11.67 10.10 -14.38
N VAL A 232 -11.93 10.62 -15.58
CA VAL A 232 -11.29 11.84 -16.11
C VAL A 232 -11.74 13.09 -15.34
N ASN A 233 -12.98 13.10 -14.85
CA ASN A 233 -13.63 14.31 -14.31
C ASN A 233 -13.37 14.60 -12.82
N GLU A 234 -12.76 13.70 -12.05
CA GLU A 234 -12.39 14.00 -10.66
C GLU A 234 -11.16 14.92 -10.54
N TYR A 235 -10.41 15.12 -11.63
CA TYR A 235 -9.28 16.08 -11.68
C TYR A 235 -9.70 17.50 -12.13
N GLN A 236 -10.97 17.70 -12.53
CA GLN A 236 -11.45 18.99 -13.03
C GLN A 236 -12.07 19.88 -11.95
N SER A 237 -12.46 19.33 -10.80
CA SER A 237 -12.93 20.11 -9.64
C SER A 237 -11.83 21.00 -9.06
N ASP A 238 -10.58 20.53 -9.03
CA ASP A 238 -9.44 21.34 -8.59
C ASP A 238 -9.07 22.43 -9.60
N ARG A 239 -9.17 22.16 -10.92
CA ARG A 239 -8.90 23.18 -11.95
C ARG A 239 -9.96 24.29 -12.00
N ARG A 240 -11.24 23.97 -11.76
CA ARG A 240 -12.28 25.01 -11.72
C ARG A 240 -12.12 25.93 -10.51
N ALA A 241 -11.64 25.41 -9.37
CA ALA A 241 -11.37 26.23 -8.18
C ALA A 241 -10.12 27.13 -8.35
N GLU A 242 -9.06 26.64 -9.01
CA GLU A 242 -7.87 27.45 -9.31
C GLU A 242 -8.13 28.52 -10.37
N ILE A 243 -8.92 28.23 -11.41
CA ILE A 243 -9.27 29.22 -12.45
C ILE A 243 -10.24 30.28 -11.89
N HIS A 244 -11.24 29.90 -11.08
CA HIS A 244 -12.14 30.88 -10.46
C HIS A 244 -11.44 31.79 -9.45
N SER A 245 -10.41 31.32 -8.73
CA SER A 245 -9.68 32.17 -7.78
C SER A 245 -8.76 33.18 -8.47
N LEU A 246 -8.23 32.85 -9.65
CA LEU A 246 -7.47 33.77 -10.51
C LEU A 246 -8.37 34.81 -11.21
N GLU A 247 -9.57 34.41 -11.66
CA GLU A 247 -10.53 35.33 -12.33
C GLU A 247 -11.31 36.21 -11.35
N SER A 248 -11.40 35.85 -10.07
CA SER A 248 -12.04 36.68 -9.02
C SER A 248 -11.08 37.67 -8.36
N SER A 249 -9.81 37.66 -8.75
CA SER A 249 -8.74 38.53 -8.22
C SER A 249 -8.29 39.60 -9.24
N THR A 250 -9.01 39.74 -10.36
CA THR A 250 -8.86 40.79 -11.36
C THR A 250 -10.15 41.59 -11.49
#